data_AF-A0A3D2IBQ4-F1
#
_entry.id   AF-A0A3D2IBQ4-F1
#
_cell.length_a   1.000
_cell.length_b   1.000
_cell.length_c   1.000
_cell.angle_alpha   90.00
_cell.angle_beta   90.00
_cell.angle_gamma   90.00
#
_symmetry.space_group_name_H-M   'P 1'
#
loop_
_entity.id
_entity.type
_entity.pdbx_description
1 polymer ?
#
loop_
_entity_poly.entity_id
_entity_poly.type
_entity_poly.pdbx_seq_one_letter_code
_entity_poly.pdbx_strand_id
1 'polypeptide(L)' 'WMVQSAVEIATILGLSQLVIGLTIVSIGTSLPEIATSIATIRKGNTDMAVANVMGSNLYNILLTLGLTA' A
#
# COMPACT_ATOMS: atom_id res chain seq x y z
N TRP A 1 -13.68 -0.61 3.62
CA TRP A 1 -14.05 -2.02 3.88
C TRP A 1 -12.86 -2.88 4.29
N MET A 2 -11.95 -3.28 3.39
CA MET A 2 -10.92 -4.28 3.70
C MET A 2 -9.99 -3.89 4.86
N VAL A 3 -9.50 -2.64 4.88
CA VAL A 3 -8.68 -2.11 5.97
C VAL A 3 -9.47 -2.06 7.28
N GLN A 4 -10.72 -1.59 7.25
CA GLN A 4 -11.59 -1.49 8.41
C GLN A 4 -11.79 -2.85 9.11
N SER A 5 -12.11 -3.90 8.34
CA SER A 5 -12.33 -5.24 8.87
C SER A 5 -11.03 -5.86 9.40
N ALA A 6 -9.89 -5.59 8.76
CA ALA A 6 -8.59 -6.04 9.25
C ALA A 6 -8.19 -5.34 10.56
N VAL A 7 -8.52 -4.05 10.71
CA VAL A 7 -8.34 -3.30 11.97
C VAL A 7 -9.23 -3.86 13.08
N GLU A 8 -10.49 -4.18 12.81
CA GLU A 8 -11.38 -4.81 13.80
C GLU A 8 -10.84 -6.15 14.30
N ILE A 9 -10.42 -7.04 13.39
CA ILE A 9 -9.84 -8.34 13.76
C ILE A 9 -8.57 -8.16 14.60
N ALA A 10 -7.68 -7.25 14.20
CA ALA A 10 -6.43 -7.02 14.91
C ALA A 10 -6.64 -6.37 16.29
N THR A 11 -7.67 -5.54 16.44
CA THR A 11 -8.07 -4.96 17.72
C THR A 11 -8.64 -6.05 18.65
N ILE A 12 -9.43 -6.98 18.12
CA ILE A 12 -9.95 -8.15 18.87
C ILE A 12 -8.79 -9.06 19.33
N LEU A 13 -7.72 -9.17 18.54
CA LEU A 13 -6.50 -9.91 18.89
C LEU A 13 -5.60 -9.16 19.91
N GLY A 14 -6.01 -7.98 20.40
CA GLY A 14 -5.28 -7.24 21.43
C GLY A 14 -4.08 -6.43 20.91
N LEU A 15 -3.96 -6.23 19.60
CA LEU A 15 -2.91 -5.40 19.02
C LEU A 15 -3.23 -3.92 19.19
N SER A 16 -2.21 -3.11 19.49
CA SER A 16 -2.40 -1.67 19.60
C SER A 16 -2.67 -1.04 18.23
N GLN A 17 -3.50 0.01 18.20
CA GLN A 17 -3.81 0.74 16.96
C GLN A 17 -2.56 1.21 16.20
N LEU A 18 -1.49 1.51 16.93
CA LEU A 18 -0.21 1.93 16.36
C LEU A 18 0.45 0.79 15.56
N VAL A 19 0.46 -0.43 16.12
CA VAL A 19 0.96 -1.62 15.41
C VAL A 19 0.09 -1.94 14.20
N ILE A 20 -1.24 -1.85 14.34
CA ILE A 20 -2.19 -2.08 13.25
C ILE A 20 -1.96 -1.09 12.09
N GLY A 21 -1.79 0.19 12.41
CA GLY A 21 -1.49 1.24 11.43
C GLY A 21 -0.16 1.02 10.71
N LEU A 22 0.89 0.69 11.46
CA LEU A 22 2.23 0.47 10.90
C LEU A 22 2.39 -0.82 10.11
N THR A 23 1.51 -1.81 10.29
CA THR A 23 1.63 -3.13 9.65
C THR A 23 0.48 -3.40 8.68
N ILE A 24 -0.73 -3.61 9.19
CA ILE A 24 -1.87 -4.05 8.39
C ILE A 24 -2.33 -2.97 7.43
N VAL A 25 -2.44 -1.73 7.90
CA VAL A 25 -2.90 -0.61 7.08
C VAL A 25 -1.86 -0.27 6.02
N SER A 26 -0.60 -0.11 6.41
CA SER A 26 0.51 0.22 5.51
C SER A 26 0.72 -0.83 4.41
N ILE A 27 0.69 -2.12 4.76
CA ILE A 27 0.77 -3.21 3.79
C ILE A 27 -0.48 -3.22 2.92
N GLY A 28 -1.66 -3.06 3.52
CA GLY A 28 -2.95 -3.05 2.83
C GLY A 28 -3.04 -2.02 1.70
N THR A 29 -2.49 -0.83 1.91
CA THR A 29 -2.44 0.23 0.90
C THR A 29 -1.47 -0.06 -0.25
N SER A 30 -0.39 -0.80 -0.01
CA SER A 30 0.62 -1.12 -1.04
C SER A 30 0.36 -2.46 -1.76
N LEU A 31 -0.55 -3.30 -1.28
CA LEU A 31 -0.92 -4.56 -1.94
C LEU A 31 -1.33 -4.42 -3.42
N PRO A 32 -2.17 -3.43 -3.82
CA PRO A 32 -2.53 -3.23 -5.22
C PRO A 32 -1.33 -2.91 -6.11
N GLU A 33 -0.39 -2.13 -5.58
CA GLU A 33 0.84 -1.74 -6.28
C GLU A 33 1.77 -2.94 -6.47
N ILE A 34 1.93 -3.75 -5.43
CA ILE A 34 2.69 -5.00 -5.48
C ILE A 34 2.08 -5.96 -6.50
N ALA A 35 0.75 -6.13 -6.49
CA ALA A 35 0.05 -6.97 -7.44
C ALA A 35 0.26 -6.50 -8.89
N THR A 36 0.21 -5.18 -9.13
CA THR A 36 0.41 -4.57 -10.44
C THR A 36 1.85 -4.74 -10.93
N SER A 37 2.84 -4.52 -10.05
CA SER A 37 4.26 -4.75 -10.35
C SER A 37 4.55 -6.21 -10.67
N ILE A 38 3.99 -7.17 -9.91
CA ILE A 38 4.16 -8.60 -10.20
C ILE A 38 3.50 -8.98 -11.54
N ALA A 39 2.30 -8.46 -11.82
CA ALA A 39 1.60 -8.74 -13.07
C ALA A 39 2.33 -8.22 -14.31
N THR A 40 2.99 -7.05 -14.21
CA THR A 40 3.78 -6.47 -15.31
C THR A 40 5.11 -7.19 -15.51
N ILE A 41 5.80 -7.58 -14.44
CA ILE A 41 7.01 -8.41 -14.53
C ILE A 41 6.70 -9.75 -15.19
N ARG A 42 5.59 -10.42 -14.84
CA ARG A 42 5.17 -11.69 -15.46
C ARG A 42 4.86 -11.57 -16.95
N LYS A 43 4.55 -10.37 -17.44
CA LYS A 43 4.35 -10.07 -18.87
C LYS A 43 5.63 -9.71 -19.61
N GLY A 44 6.79 -9.74 -18.94
CA GLY A 44 8.08 -9.32 -19.51
C GLY A 44 8.29 -7.80 -19.55
N ASN A 45 7.38 -7.02 -18.97
CA ASN A 45 7.41 -5.55 -19.01
C ASN A 45 8.00 -4.99 -17.71
N THR A 46 9.26 -5.31 -17.44
CA THR A 46 9.98 -4.88 -16.23
C THR A 46 10.08 -3.36 -16.09
N ASP A 47 10.23 -2.64 -17.21
CA ASP A 47 10.28 -1.17 -17.22
C ASP A 47 8.99 -0.54 -16.68
N MET A 48 7.84 -1.17 -16.95
CA MET A 48 6.54 -0.72 -16.48
C MET A 48 6.37 -0.96 -14.98
N ALA A 49 6.98 -2.01 -14.42
CA ALA A 49 7.00 -2.26 -12.99
C ALA A 49 7.86 -1.22 -12.24
N VAL A 50 9.01 -0.84 -12.81
CA VAL A 50 9.86 0.23 -12.26
C VAL A 50 9.14 1.57 -12.31
N ALA A 51 8.50 1.89 -13.44
CA ALA A 51 7.68 3.09 -13.59
C ALA A 51 6.52 3.13 -12.58
N ASN A 52 5.88 1.98 -12.31
CA ASN A 52 4.82 1.86 -11.30
C ASN A 52 5.35 2.19 -9.89
N VAL A 53 6.47 1.61 -9.47
CA VAL A 53 7.05 1.86 -8.13
C VAL A 53 7.54 3.29 -7.97
N MET A 54 8.23 3.85 -8.97
CA MET A 54 8.69 5.24 -8.92
C MET A 54 7.52 6.22 -8.96
N GLY A 55 6.53 5.97 -9.83
CA GLY A 55 5.33 6.80 -9.98
C GLY A 55 4.47 6.82 -8.72
N SER A 56 4.24 5.67 -8.09
CA SER A 56 3.49 5.56 -6.83
C SER A 56 4.12 6.36 -5.70
N ASN A 57 5.44 6.25 -5.51
CA ASN A 57 6.14 7.01 -4.47
C ASN A 57 6.12 8.52 -4.76
N LEU A 58 6.30 8.92 -6.02
CA LEU A 58 6.24 10.31 -6.42
C LEU A 58 4.83 10.89 -6.23
N TYR A 59 3.79 10.14 -6.57
CA TYR A 59 2.40 10.50 -6.33
C TYR A 59 2.11 10.68 -4.83
N ASN A 60 2.57 9.75 -3.99
CA ASN A 60 2.37 9.86 -2.55
C ASN A 60 3.05 11.10 -1.96
N ILE A 61 4.25 11.46 -2.43
CA ILE A 61 4.95 12.66 -1.95
C ILE A 61 4.35 13.95 -2.50
N LEU A 62 4.08 14.02 -3.81
CA LEU A 62 3.63 15.27 -4.44
C LEU A 62 2.15 15.54 -4.21
N LEU A 63 1.31 14.52 -4.35
CA LEU A 63 -0.14 14.67 -4.32
C LEU A 63 -0.70 14.33 -2.96
N THR A 64 -0.37 13.17 -2.39
CA THR A 64 -0.96 12.79 -1.10
C THR A 64 -0.45 13.68 0.03
N LEU A 65 0.87 13.78 0.23
CA LEU A 65 1.46 14.69 1.23
C LEU A 65 1.22 16.16 0.87
N GLY A 66 1.35 16.55 -0.40
CA GLY A 66 1.14 17.94 -0.83
C GLY A 66 -0.30 18.44 -0.71
N LEU A 67 -1.32 17.58 -0.83
CA LEU A 67 -2.74 17.96 -0.62
C LEU A 67 -3.19 17.82 0.84
N THR A 68 -2.48 17.06 1.67
CA THR A 68 -2.83 16.88 3.09
C THR A 68 -2.08 17.82 4.03
N ALA A 69 -1.02 18.49 3.57
CA ALA A 69 -0.33 19.58 4.26
C ALA A 69 -1.09 20.91 4.14
#